data_AF-A0A2W6CHR7-F1
#
_entry.id   AF-A0A2W6CHR7-F1
#
_cell.length_a   1.000
_cell.length_b   1.000
_cell.length_c   1.000
_cell.angle_alpha   90.00
_cell.angle_beta   90.00
_cell.angle_gamma   90.00
#
_symmetry.space_group_name_H-M   'P 1'
#
loop_
_entity.id
_entity.type
_entity.pdbx_description
1 polymer ?
#
loop_
_entity_poly.entity_id
_entity_poly.type
_entity_poly.pdbx_seq_one_letter_code
_entity_poly.pdbx_strand_id
1 'polypeptide(L)'
;MNRGPRPSCWTGSTRHILDSAAPGELVLSTQVLQEFYVTATRKLPNPLPLAQAADAVQDFAGFPVVPSDARLVLAAVEISRSAQLSLWDALLIEAARTAGCDRILTEDLNHGATIGGVRIENPFGGS
;
A
#
# COMPACT_ATOMS: atom_id res chain seq x y z
N MET A 1 12.02 21.15 17.24
CA MET A 1 10.70 20.48 17.24
C MET A 1 10.94 19.02 16.91
N ASN A 2 10.90 18.15 17.91
CA ASN A 2 11.15 16.71 17.76
C ASN A 2 9.88 16.08 17.18
N ARG A 3 9.88 15.72 15.88
CA ARG A 3 8.78 14.94 15.32
C ARG A 3 9.01 13.50 15.77
N GLY A 4 8.03 12.90 16.47
CA GLY A 4 8.08 11.49 16.83
C GLY A 4 8.24 10.58 15.60
N PRO A 5 8.47 9.27 15.81
CA PRO A 5 8.60 8.33 14.69
C PRO A 5 7.36 8.44 13.79
N ARG A 6 7.60 8.61 12.49
CA ARG A 6 6.52 8.74 11.49
C ARG A 6 5.96 7.36 11.17
N PRO A 7 4.66 7.25 10.86
CA PRO A 7 4.05 5.97 10.55
C PRO A 7 4.62 5.42 9.24
N SER A 8 4.79 4.10 9.19
CA SER A 8 5.04 3.40 7.93
C SER A 8 3.74 3.21 7.15
N CYS A 9 3.78 3.48 5.84
CA CYS A 9 2.69 3.11 4.94
C CYS A 9 3.03 1.80 4.28
N TRP A 10 2.03 0.93 4.17
CA TRP A 10 2.20 -0.34 3.47
C TRP A 10 1.23 -0.38 2.31
N THR A 11 1.78 -0.52 1.13
CA THR A 11 1.03 -0.49 -0.11
C THR A 11 1.69 -1.47 -1.08
N GLY A 12 1.45 -2.76 -0.83
CA GLY A 12 1.99 -3.84 -1.66
C GLY A 12 0.98 -4.99 -1.85
N SER A 13 1.07 -5.68 -2.98
CA SER A 13 0.20 -6.79 -3.32
C SER A 13 0.61 -8.07 -2.55
N THR A 14 -0.08 -8.33 -1.43
CA THR A 14 -0.29 -9.65 -0.77
C THR A 14 0.93 -10.48 -0.28
N ARG A 15 0.92 -10.86 1.01
CA ARG A 15 0.70 -12.27 1.50
C ARG A 15 1.31 -12.62 2.89
N HIS A 16 2.09 -11.76 3.54
CA HIS A 16 2.71 -12.18 4.83
C HIS A 16 2.88 -11.12 5.95
N ILE A 17 2.48 -9.86 5.76
CA ILE A 17 2.98 -8.77 6.63
C ILE A 17 1.90 -8.14 7.52
N LEU A 18 0.63 -8.43 7.23
CA LEU A 18 -0.48 -7.82 7.98
C LEU A 18 -0.66 -8.42 9.39
N ASP A 19 -0.10 -9.60 9.66
CA ASP A 19 -0.19 -10.25 10.97
C ASP A 19 0.74 -9.66 12.04
N SER A 20 1.70 -8.81 11.66
CA SER A 20 2.76 -8.31 12.55
C SER A 20 2.75 -6.80 12.78
N ALA A 21 1.84 -6.05 12.14
CA ALA A 21 1.80 -4.59 12.26
C ALA A 21 0.93 -4.13 13.43
N ALA A 22 1.48 -3.31 14.33
CA ALA A 22 0.72 -2.74 15.43
C ALA A 22 -0.20 -1.58 14.95
N PRO A 23 -1.33 -1.33 15.64
CA PRO A 23 -2.18 -0.17 15.36
C PRO A 23 -1.38 1.14 15.45
N GLY A 24 -1.44 1.96 14.40
CA GLY A 24 -0.70 3.22 14.28
C GLY A 24 0.65 3.14 13.56
N GLU A 25 1.12 1.92 13.23
CA GLU A 25 2.34 1.70 12.45
C GLU A 25 2.07 1.42 10.97
N LEU A 26 0.79 1.35 10.59
CA LEU A 26 0.35 0.89 9.28
C LEU A 26 -0.76 1.79 8.72
N VAL A 27 -0.59 2.24 7.48
CA VAL A 27 -1.63 2.90 6.68
C VAL A 27 -1.78 2.15 5.37
N LEU A 28 -3.02 1.92 4.94
CA LEU A 28 -3.38 1.21 3.72
C LEU A 28 -4.01 2.18 2.69
N SER A 29 -4.15 1.72 1.44
CA SER A 29 -4.94 2.43 0.43
C SER A 29 -6.17 1.63 0.02
N THR A 30 -7.19 2.28 -0.55
CA THR A 30 -8.35 1.56 -1.10
C THR A 30 -7.94 0.54 -2.16
N GLN A 31 -6.88 0.81 -2.93
CA GLN A 31 -6.35 -0.11 -3.92
C GLN A 31 -5.85 -1.40 -3.28
N VAL A 32 -5.14 -1.33 -2.14
CA VAL A 32 -4.64 -2.51 -1.42
C VAL A 32 -5.79 -3.41 -0.98
N LEU A 33 -6.89 -2.84 -0.46
CA LEU A 33 -8.06 -3.63 -0.04
C LEU A 33 -8.72 -4.33 -1.23
N GLN A 34 -8.83 -3.65 -2.37
CA GLN A 34 -9.39 -4.21 -3.61
C GLN A 34 -8.51 -5.35 -4.15
N GLU A 35 -7.20 -5.13 -4.24
CA GLU A 35 -6.23 -6.11 -4.70
C GLU A 35 -6.22 -7.34 -3.79
N PHE A 36 -6.24 -7.13 -2.47
CA PHE A 36 -6.33 -8.21 -1.50
C PHE A 36 -7.57 -9.08 -1.77
N TYR A 37 -8.76 -8.48 -1.88
CA TYR A 37 -9.99 -9.24 -2.07
C TYR A 37 -9.97 -10.05 -3.38
N VAL A 38 -9.56 -9.44 -4.49
CA VAL A 38 -9.45 -10.12 -5.79
C VAL A 38 -8.43 -11.25 -5.73
N THR A 39 -7.27 -11.01 -5.11
CA THR A 39 -6.22 -12.02 -4.99
C THR A 39 -6.68 -13.19 -4.12
N ALA A 40 -7.19 -12.90 -2.92
CA ALA A 40 -7.67 -13.88 -1.96
C ALA A 40 -8.77 -14.79 -2.53
N THR A 41 -9.66 -14.25 -3.36
CA THR A 41 -10.82 -14.99 -3.90
C THR A 41 -10.59 -15.62 -5.27
N ARG A 42 -9.53 -15.25 -6.01
CA ARG A 42 -9.34 -15.70 -7.41
C ARG A 42 -7.94 -16.15 -7.79
N LYS A 43 -6.89 -15.56 -7.20
CA LYS A 43 -5.51 -15.74 -7.66
C LYS A 43 -4.69 -16.70 -6.80
N LEU A 44 -5.18 -17.05 -5.60
CA LEU A 44 -4.51 -18.03 -4.74
C LEU A 44 -4.65 -19.45 -5.31
N PRO A 45 -3.64 -20.33 -5.13
CA PRO A 45 -3.78 -21.75 -5.46
C PRO A 45 -4.96 -22.44 -4.76
N ASN A 46 -5.30 -21.97 -3.56
CA ASN A 46 -6.51 -22.32 -2.84
C ASN A 46 -7.22 -21.01 -2.42
N PRO A 47 -8.19 -20.53 -3.21
CA PRO A 47 -8.92 -19.31 -2.90
C PRO A 47 -9.70 -19.39 -1.59
N LEU A 48 -9.78 -18.26 -0.88
CA LEU A 48 -10.62 -18.15 0.31
C LEU A 48 -12.11 -18.13 -0.09
N PRO A 49 -12.99 -18.69 0.76
CA PRO A 49 -14.43 -18.46 0.64
C PRO A 49 -14.74 -16.95 0.67
N LEU A 50 -15.72 -16.52 -0.12
CA LEU A 50 -16.07 -15.09 -0.26
C LEU A 50 -16.37 -14.42 1.09
N ALA A 51 -17.05 -15.12 2.00
CA ALA A 51 -17.35 -14.62 3.34
C ALA A 51 -16.06 -14.34 4.14
N GLN A 52 -15.11 -15.29 4.16
CA GLN A 52 -13.84 -15.11 4.87
C GLN A 52 -12.99 -13.98 4.27
N ALA A 53 -13.00 -13.84 2.94
CA ALA A 53 -12.31 -12.73 2.29
C ALA A 53 -12.95 -11.37 2.63
N ALA A 54 -14.28 -11.32 2.75
CA ALA A 54 -14.99 -10.11 3.15
C ALA A 54 -14.71 -9.73 4.61
N ASP A 55 -14.70 -10.71 5.53
CA ASP A 55 -14.35 -10.51 6.94
C ASP A 55 -12.93 -9.95 7.05
N ALA A 56 -11.96 -10.52 6.31
CA ALA A 56 -10.59 -10.02 6.30
C ALA A 56 -10.46 -8.59 5.73
N VAL A 57 -11.23 -8.23 4.71
CA VAL A 57 -11.28 -6.83 4.22
C VAL A 57 -11.84 -5.90 5.29
N GLN A 58 -12.86 -6.33 6.03
CA GLN A 58 -13.42 -5.55 7.13
C GLN A 58 -12.40 -5.33 8.26
N ASP A 59 -11.63 -6.37 8.60
CA ASP A 59 -10.53 -6.25 9.58
C ASP A 59 -9.47 -5.26 9.10
N PHE A 60 -9.04 -5.33 7.84
CA PHE A 60 -8.08 -4.37 7.27
C PHE A 60 -8.63 -2.96 7.14
N ALA A 61 -9.94 -2.79 6.95
CA ALA A 61 -10.58 -1.48 6.97
C ALA A 61 -10.57 -0.82 8.36
N GLY A 62 -10.18 -1.55 9.42
CA GLY A 62 -9.94 -1.00 10.76
C GLY A 62 -8.65 -0.17 10.87
N PHE A 63 -7.71 -0.30 9.93
CA PHE A 63 -6.54 0.57 9.84
C PHE A 63 -6.88 1.92 9.18
N PRO A 64 -6.04 2.96 9.31
CA PRO A 64 -6.15 4.14 8.46
C PRO A 64 -6.07 3.76 6.98
N VAL A 65 -7.07 4.18 6.19
CA VAL A 65 -7.14 3.93 4.74
C VAL A 65 -7.16 5.23 3.98
N VAL A 66 -6.26 5.39 3.01
CA VAL A 66 -6.28 6.51 2.07
C VAL A 66 -7.25 6.22 0.93
N PRO A 67 -8.29 7.05 0.72
CA PRO A 67 -9.27 6.87 -0.34
C PRO A 67 -8.70 7.18 -1.73
N SER A 68 -9.03 6.35 -2.72
CA SER A 68 -8.74 6.61 -4.14
C SER A 68 -9.77 7.57 -4.75
N ASP A 69 -9.70 8.86 -4.38
CA ASP A 69 -10.54 9.90 -4.95
C ASP A 69 -9.94 10.54 -6.23
N ALA A 70 -10.72 11.38 -6.92
CA ALA A 70 -10.26 12.03 -8.16
C ALA A 70 -9.00 12.89 -7.97
N ARG A 71 -8.81 13.48 -6.78
CA ARG A 71 -7.63 14.30 -6.46
C ARG A 71 -6.39 13.43 -6.39
N LEU A 72 -6.49 12.28 -5.72
CA LEU A 72 -5.42 11.28 -5.64
C LEU A 72 -5.03 10.80 -7.04
N VAL A 73 -6.02 10.50 -7.89
CA VAL A 73 -5.78 10.03 -9.26
C VAL A 73 -5.05 11.09 -10.09
N LEU A 74 -5.47 12.35 -10.04
CA LEU A 74 -4.82 13.43 -10.79
C LEU A 74 -3.37 13.65 -10.32
N ALA A 75 -3.10 13.61 -9.01
CA ALA A 75 -1.75 13.71 -8.48
C ALA A 75 -0.89 12.49 -8.86
N ALA A 76 -1.46 11.29 -8.84
CA ALA A 76 -0.79 10.07 -9.30
C ALA A 76 -0.45 10.11 -10.81
N VAL A 77 -1.27 10.74 -11.65
CA VAL A 77 -0.94 10.95 -13.08
C VAL A 77 0.34 11.76 -13.23
N GLU A 78 0.55 12.81 -12.43
CA GLU A 78 1.79 13.60 -12.46
C GLU A 78 3.01 12.79 -12.00
N ILE A 79 2.85 11.96 -10.97
CA ILE A 79 3.92 11.03 -10.53
C ILE A 79 4.22 10.00 -11.61
N SER A 80 3.20 9.39 -12.21
CA SER A 80 3.35 8.41 -13.29
C SER A 80 4.15 9.00 -14.46
N ARG A 81 3.81 10.22 -14.88
CA ARG A 81 4.53 10.91 -15.97
C ARG A 81 5.98 11.24 -15.60
N SER A 82 6.20 11.81 -14.43
CA SER A 82 7.52 12.28 -14.00
C SER A 82 8.50 11.14 -13.67
N ALA A 83 8.00 10.07 -13.07
CA ALA A 83 8.79 8.91 -12.66
C ALA A 83 8.73 7.73 -13.65
N GLN A 84 8.00 7.87 -14.77
CA GLN A 84 7.78 6.82 -15.77
C GLN A 84 7.24 5.52 -15.16
N LEU A 85 6.31 5.65 -14.20
CA LEU A 85 5.65 4.53 -13.54
C LEU A 85 4.30 4.23 -14.18
N SER A 86 3.79 3.01 -13.98
CA SER A 86 2.38 2.75 -14.24
C SER A 86 1.50 3.63 -13.34
N LEU A 87 0.26 3.89 -13.75
CA LEU A 87 -0.67 4.66 -12.92
C LEU A 87 -0.93 3.96 -11.57
N TRP A 88 -0.97 2.63 -11.58
CA TRP A 88 -1.19 1.82 -10.37
C TRP A 88 -0.06 1.98 -9.35
N ASP A 89 1.19 1.96 -9.81
CA ASP A 89 2.34 2.21 -8.94
C ASP A 89 2.37 3.65 -8.42
N ALA A 90 2.02 4.61 -9.28
CA ALA A 90 1.96 6.01 -8.90
C ALA A 90 0.85 6.30 -7.87
N LEU A 91 -0.27 5.57 -7.91
CA LEU A 91 -1.33 5.64 -6.90
C LEU A 91 -0.86 5.15 -5.53
N LEU A 92 -0.04 4.10 -5.48
CA LEU A 92 0.55 3.61 -4.23
C LEU A 92 1.49 4.66 -3.62
N ILE A 93 2.33 5.30 -4.45
CA ILE A 93 3.23 6.38 -4.01
C ILE A 93 2.41 7.58 -3.51
N GLU A 94 1.41 8.03 -4.25
CA GLU A 94 0.62 9.21 -3.87
C GLU A 94 -0.24 8.96 -2.63
N ALA A 95 -0.75 7.75 -2.44
CA ALA A 95 -1.45 7.36 -1.22
C ALA A 95 -0.52 7.49 0.00
N ALA A 96 0.72 7.00 -0.10
CA ALA A 96 1.70 7.12 0.97
C ALA A 96 2.10 8.57 1.27
N ARG A 97 2.28 9.38 0.22
CA ARG A 97 2.51 10.83 0.36
C ARG A 97 1.36 11.52 1.08
N THR A 98 0.12 11.20 0.69
CA THR A 98 -1.10 11.77 1.28
C THR A 98 -1.24 11.42 2.76
N ALA A 99 -0.83 10.20 3.14
CA ALA A 99 -0.79 9.75 4.53
C ALA A 99 0.39 10.33 5.34
N GLY A 100 1.33 11.04 4.71
CA GLY A 100 2.52 11.59 5.37
C GLY A 100 3.59 10.56 5.70
N CYS A 101 3.54 9.39 5.07
CA CYS A 101 4.53 8.34 5.24
C CYS A 101 5.82 8.65 4.49
N ASP A 102 6.93 8.20 5.05
CA ASP A 102 8.28 8.35 4.48
C ASP A 102 8.74 7.09 3.72
N ARG A 103 8.07 5.95 3.91
CA ARG A 103 8.32 4.71 3.18
C ARG A 103 7.04 3.98 2.76
N ILE A 104 7.14 3.24 1.66
CA ILE A 104 6.19 2.21 1.23
C ILE A 104 6.87 0.85 1.23
N LEU A 105 6.11 -0.19 1.59
CA LEU A 105 6.54 -1.57 1.40
C LEU A 105 5.85 -2.15 0.16
N THR A 106 6.64 -2.56 -0.84
CA THR A 106 6.13 -3.16 -2.08
C THR A 106 7.20 -4.04 -2.73
N GLU A 107 6.77 -5.12 -3.37
CA GLU A 107 7.64 -6.03 -4.13
C GLU A 107 7.81 -5.63 -5.59
N ASP A 108 6.85 -4.87 -6.14
CA ASP A 108 6.77 -4.56 -7.56
C ASP A 108 7.67 -3.38 -7.97
N LEU A 109 8.17 -2.61 -6.99
CA LEU A 109 9.02 -1.44 -7.25
C LEU A 109 10.47 -1.65 -6.80
N ASN A 110 11.36 -0.88 -7.41
CA ASN A 110 12.80 -0.98 -7.16
C ASN A 110 13.15 -0.63 -5.71
N HIS A 111 13.66 -1.62 -4.97
CA HIS A 111 14.08 -1.45 -3.59
C HIS A 111 15.13 -0.33 -3.44
N GLY A 112 15.00 0.48 -2.40
CA GLY A 112 15.94 1.56 -2.10
C GLY A 112 15.75 2.84 -2.93
N ALA A 113 14.90 2.82 -3.96
CA ALA A 113 14.53 4.03 -4.69
C ALA A 113 13.69 4.97 -3.81
N THR A 114 13.73 6.27 -4.12
CA THR A 114 12.86 7.28 -3.50
C THR A 114 12.09 7.99 -4.59
N ILE A 115 10.76 7.90 -4.55
CA ILE A 115 9.87 8.50 -5.55
C ILE A 115 8.91 9.43 -4.83
N GLY A 116 8.87 10.69 -5.27
CA GLY A 116 8.02 11.68 -4.64
C GLY A 116 8.30 11.90 -3.15
N GLY A 117 9.54 11.68 -2.70
CA GLY A 117 9.93 11.77 -1.30
C GLY A 117 9.57 10.56 -0.44
N VAL A 118 9.06 9.48 -1.04
CA VAL A 118 8.73 8.22 -0.36
C VAL A 118 9.74 7.15 -0.74
N ARG A 119 10.35 6.53 0.26
CA ARG A 119 11.31 5.43 0.11
C ARG A 119 10.59 4.13 -0.22
N ILE A 120 11.10 3.37 -1.18
CA ILE A 120 10.58 2.05 -1.52
C ILE A 120 11.39 0.99 -0.78
N GLU A 121 10.69 0.15 -0.03
CA GLU A 121 11.26 -0.99 0.67
C GLU A 121 10.59 -2.27 0.18
N ASN A 122 11.39 -3.28 -0.17
CA ASN A 122 10.87 -4.57 -0.58
C ASN A 122 10.93 -5.43 0.67
N PRO A 123 9.79 -5.88 1.21
CA PRO A 123 9.79 -6.56 2.48
C PRO A 123 10.32 -8.00 2.42
N PHE A 124 10.57 -8.53 1.22
CA PHE A 124 11.18 -9.84 0.99
C PHE A 124 12.64 -9.73 0.56
N GLY A 125 13.15 -8.51 0.38
CA GLY A 125 14.56 -8.25 0.15
C GLY A 125 15.35 -8.50 1.44
N GLY A 126 16.13 -9.58 1.47
CA GLY A 126 17.13 -9.79 2.52
C GLY A 126 18.11 -8.61 2.55
N SER A 127 18.49 -8.22 3.78
CA SER A 127 19.47 -7.18 4.12
C SER A 127 20.73 -7.21 3.26
#